data_AF-A0A7J8MBN1-F1
#
_entry.id   AF-A0A7J8MBN1-F1
#
_cell.length_a   1.000
_cell.length_b   1.000
_cell.length_c   1.000
_cell.angle_alpha   90.00
_cell.angle_beta   90.00
_cell.angle_gamma   90.00
#
_symmetry.space_group_name_H-M   'P 1'
#
loop_
_entity.id
_entity.type
_entity.pdbx_description
1 polymer ?
#
loop_
_entity_poly.entity_id
_entity_poly.type
_entity_poly.pdbx_seq_one_letter_code
_entity_poly.pdbx_strand_id
1 'polypeptide(L)'
;MAAGGGKSDDFQPFPVKDQLPGVDFCLSSTPSWPEAVLLGFQHYLVMLGTTVIISSIIVPLMGGGHVEKADVISTVLFVAGINTLLQTLFGSRLPVVIGGSYAFIIPTISIALSRRYSSFVDPHRRFKASMRDVQGSLIVASFFTMVVGFFGFWRIISRFFSPLAAIPLVILTGLGLYAQGFPQ
;
A
#
# COMPACT_ATOMS: atom_id res chain seq x y z
N MET A 1 -6.77 -0.69 59.17
CA MET A 1 -6.41 0.44 58.28
C MET A 1 -6.31 -0.08 56.87
N ALA A 2 -6.82 0.69 55.92
CA ALA A 2 -7.21 0.29 54.58
C ALA A 2 -6.05 -0.14 53.66
N ALA A 3 -6.42 -0.96 52.68
CA ALA A 3 -5.63 -1.47 51.57
C ALA A 3 -4.87 -0.36 50.81
N GLY A 4 -3.57 -0.55 50.63
CA GLY A 4 -2.78 0.12 49.61
C GLY A 4 -2.65 -0.78 48.39
N GLY A 5 -3.70 -0.88 47.59
CA GLY A 5 -3.64 -1.52 46.28
C GLY A 5 -2.76 -0.70 45.34
N GLY A 6 -1.50 -1.09 45.22
CA GLY A 6 -0.61 -0.56 44.20
C GLY A 6 -1.20 -0.85 42.83
N LYS A 7 -1.54 0.21 42.08
CA LYS A 7 -1.85 0.12 40.65
C LYS A 7 -0.72 -0.65 39.97
N SER A 8 -1.04 -1.80 39.39
CA SER A 8 -0.17 -2.45 38.42
C SER A 8 0.11 -1.43 37.31
N ASP A 9 1.39 -1.19 37.05
CA ASP A 9 1.84 -0.49 35.86
C ASP A 9 1.52 -1.36 34.62
N ASP A 10 0.26 -1.38 34.20
CA ASP A 10 -0.29 -2.15 33.06
C ASP A 10 0.21 -1.66 31.68
N PHE A 11 1.18 -0.75 31.65
CA PHE A 11 1.77 -0.19 30.43
C PHE A 11 3.30 -0.37 30.36
N GLN A 12 3.84 -1.37 31.05
CA GLN A 12 5.21 -1.80 30.76
C GLN A 12 5.24 -2.44 29.37
N PRO A 13 6.17 -2.03 28.47
CA PRO A 13 6.36 -2.71 27.19
C PRO A 13 6.56 -4.20 27.44
N PHE A 14 5.80 -5.05 26.74
CA PHE A 14 6.01 -6.50 26.84
C PHE A 14 7.48 -6.82 26.57
N PRO A 15 8.10 -7.74 27.34
CA PRO A 15 9.49 -8.11 27.12
C PRO A 15 9.63 -8.63 25.69
N VAL A 16 10.63 -8.10 24.98
CA VAL A 16 10.94 -8.52 23.61
C VAL A 16 11.40 -9.97 23.68
N LYS A 17 10.53 -10.89 23.26
CA LYS A 17 10.86 -12.32 23.17
C LYS A 17 11.43 -12.59 21.79
N ASP A 18 12.57 -13.28 21.73
CA ASP A 18 13.20 -13.66 20.46
C ASP A 18 12.36 -14.67 19.67
N GLN A 19 11.57 -15.52 20.38
CA GLN A 19 10.60 -16.43 19.78
C GLN A 19 9.26 -16.33 20.49
N LEU A 20 8.19 -16.14 19.72
CA LEU A 20 6.81 -16.18 20.19
C LEU A 20 6.25 -17.61 20.07
N PRO A 21 5.56 -18.14 21.10
CA PRO A 21 4.95 -19.46 21.02
C PRO A 21 3.89 -19.50 19.91
N GLY A 22 3.99 -20.45 18.99
CA GLY A 22 3.08 -20.61 17.85
C GLY A 22 3.46 -19.85 16.58
N VAL A 23 4.64 -19.21 16.55
CA VAL A 23 5.20 -18.57 15.34
C VAL A 23 6.44 -19.35 14.92
N ASP A 24 6.47 -19.87 13.70
CA ASP A 24 7.59 -20.66 13.18
C ASP A 24 8.84 -19.79 12.97
N PHE A 25 8.66 -18.59 12.41
CA PHE A 25 9.74 -17.63 12.16
C PHE A 25 9.43 -16.25 12.75
N CYS A 26 10.22 -15.84 13.74
CA CYS A 26 10.24 -14.46 14.24
C CYS A 26 11.13 -13.56 13.38
N LEU A 27 10.99 -12.23 13.52
CA LEU A 27 11.66 -11.22 12.68
C LEU A 27 13.18 -11.42 12.53
N SER A 28 13.84 -11.89 13.60
CA SER A 28 15.30 -12.09 13.65
C SER A 28 15.72 -13.50 13.20
N SER A 29 14.78 -14.43 13.03
CA SER A 29 15.05 -15.80 12.58
C SER A 29 14.97 -15.88 11.07
N THR A 30 15.89 -16.62 10.45
CA THR A 30 15.92 -16.77 8.99
C THR A 30 15.54 -18.21 8.63
N PRO A 31 14.50 -18.43 7.80
CA PRO A 31 14.18 -19.75 7.30
C PRO A 31 15.31 -20.31 6.43
N SER A 32 15.26 -21.62 6.16
CA SER A 32 16.19 -22.23 5.21
C SER A 32 16.09 -21.56 3.83
N TRP A 33 17.21 -21.44 3.11
CA TRP A 33 17.23 -20.72 1.83
C TRP A 33 16.18 -21.18 0.81
N PRO A 34 15.92 -22.49 0.62
CA PRO A 34 14.86 -22.96 -0.28
C PRO A 34 13.45 -22.51 0.15
N GLU A 35 13.18 -22.57 1.44
CA GLU A 35 11.90 -22.15 2.03
C GLU A 35 11.72 -20.63 1.92
N ALA A 36 12.79 -19.85 2.15
CA ALA A 36 12.80 -18.40 1.96
C ALA A 36 12.44 -18.01 0.52
N VAL A 37 12.99 -18.72 -0.48
CA VAL A 37 12.67 -18.50 -1.90
C VAL A 37 11.20 -18.80 -2.18
N LEU A 38 10.67 -19.89 -1.64
CA LEU A 38 9.28 -20.30 -1.85
C LEU A 38 8.29 -19.32 -1.20
N LEU A 39 8.56 -18.90 0.03
CA LEU A 39 7.77 -17.88 0.74
C LEU A 39 7.84 -16.51 0.05
N GLY A 40 9.01 -16.14 -0.49
CA GLY A 40 9.20 -14.94 -1.29
C GLY A 40 8.38 -14.99 -2.59
N PHE A 41 8.37 -16.14 -3.27
CA PHE A 41 7.54 -16.35 -4.45
C PHE A 41 6.04 -16.27 -4.13
N GLN A 42 5.60 -16.80 -3.00
CA GLN A 42 4.22 -16.65 -2.53
C GLN A 42 3.85 -15.16 -2.34
N HIS A 43 4.71 -14.37 -1.69
CA HIS A 43 4.47 -12.93 -1.52
C HIS A 43 4.42 -12.20 -2.86
N TYR A 44 5.28 -12.58 -3.81
CA TYR A 44 5.23 -12.05 -5.17
C TYR A 44 3.89 -12.33 -5.85
N LEU A 45 3.37 -13.56 -5.78
CA LEU A 45 2.08 -13.92 -6.39
C LEU A 45 0.91 -13.11 -5.80
N VAL A 46 0.91 -12.91 -4.48
CA VAL A 46 -0.11 -12.09 -3.80
C VAL A 46 -0.07 -10.64 -4.31
N MET A 47 1.13 -10.06 -4.42
CA MET A 47 1.33 -8.69 -4.92
C MET A 47 1.03 -8.53 -6.41
N LEU A 48 1.28 -9.57 -7.20
CA LEU A 48 0.96 -9.58 -8.62
C LEU A 48 -0.56 -9.45 -8.81
N GLY A 49 -1.36 -10.19 -8.02
CA GLY A 49 -2.81 -10.12 -8.09
C GLY A 49 -3.34 -8.69 -7.89
N THR A 50 -2.90 -8.01 -6.84
CA THR A 50 -3.32 -6.64 -6.53
C THR A 50 -2.89 -5.65 -7.61
N THR A 51 -1.65 -5.76 -8.10
CA THR A 51 -1.09 -4.89 -9.14
C THR A 51 -1.84 -5.04 -10.48
N VAL A 52 -2.17 -6.27 -10.85
CA VAL A 52 -2.94 -6.57 -12.08
C VAL A 52 -4.36 -6.02 -11.97
N ILE A 53 -5.03 -6.16 -10.81
CA ILE A 53 -6.38 -5.61 -10.60
C ILE A 53 -6.36 -4.09 -10.75
N ILE A 54 -5.47 -3.39 -10.04
CA ILE A 54 -5.35 -1.93 -10.10
C ILE A 54 -5.13 -1.47 -11.55
N SER A 55 -4.15 -2.08 -12.23
CA SER A 55 -3.82 -1.72 -13.62
C SER A 55 -4.97 -2.02 -14.59
N SER A 56 -5.72 -3.09 -14.36
CA SER A 56 -6.89 -3.46 -15.17
C SER A 56 -8.03 -2.45 -15.04
N ILE A 57 -8.16 -1.79 -13.88
CA ILE A 57 -9.18 -0.77 -13.66
C ILE A 57 -8.74 0.56 -14.28
N ILE A 58 -7.51 1.01 -14.02
CA ILE A 58 -7.09 2.38 -14.35
C ILE A 58 -6.67 2.55 -15.81
N VAL A 59 -5.99 1.58 -16.41
CA VAL A 59 -5.37 1.75 -17.75
C VAL A 59 -6.42 1.93 -18.86
N PRO A 60 -7.51 1.15 -18.90
CA PRO A 60 -8.55 1.35 -19.92
C PRO A 60 -9.24 2.72 -19.80
N LEU A 61 -9.45 3.22 -18.59
CA LEU A 61 -10.09 4.53 -18.34
C LEU A 61 -9.23 5.69 -18.86
N MET A 62 -7.92 5.51 -18.94
CA MET A 62 -6.98 6.48 -19.51
C MET A 62 -6.84 6.35 -21.04
N GLY A 63 -7.47 5.36 -21.67
CA GLY A 63 -7.34 5.08 -23.10
C GLY A 63 -6.16 4.18 -23.47
N GLY A 64 -5.54 3.50 -22.49
CA GLY A 64 -4.48 2.51 -22.74
C GLY A 64 -5.04 1.14 -23.12
N GLY A 65 -4.33 0.43 -24.01
CA GLY A 65 -4.66 -0.93 -24.43
C GLY A 65 -3.90 -2.00 -23.65
N HIS A 66 -3.74 -3.19 -24.25
CA HIS A 66 -3.04 -4.31 -23.62
C HIS A 66 -1.54 -4.07 -23.46
N VAL A 67 -0.92 -3.33 -24.39
CA VAL A 67 0.50 -3.00 -24.36
C VAL A 67 0.78 -2.04 -23.20
N GLU A 68 0.05 -0.93 -23.13
CA GLU A 68 0.17 0.03 -22.03
C GLU A 68 -0.14 -0.60 -20.67
N LYS A 69 -1.10 -1.52 -20.63
CA LYS A 69 -1.41 -2.27 -19.40
C LYS A 69 -0.25 -3.15 -18.96
N ALA A 70 0.39 -3.87 -19.88
CA ALA A 70 1.55 -4.70 -19.57
C ALA A 70 2.74 -3.84 -19.08
N ASP A 71 2.97 -2.70 -19.71
CA ASP A 71 4.02 -1.74 -19.32
C ASP A 71 3.79 -1.21 -17.90
N VAL A 72 2.55 -0.84 -17.56
CA VAL A 72 2.18 -0.38 -16.21
C VAL A 72 2.37 -1.48 -15.17
N ILE A 73 1.95 -2.72 -15.46
CA ILE A 73 2.12 -3.84 -14.54
C ILE A 73 3.61 -4.11 -14.28
N SER A 74 4.42 -4.18 -15.34
CA SER A 74 5.85 -4.44 -15.24
C SER A 74 6.57 -3.35 -14.45
N THR A 75 6.30 -2.09 -14.75
CA THR A 75 6.92 -0.94 -14.07
C THR A 75 6.53 -0.86 -12.60
N VAL A 76 5.26 -1.08 -12.25
CA VAL A 76 4.80 -1.07 -10.86
C VAL A 76 5.43 -2.23 -10.07
N LEU A 77 5.51 -3.44 -10.63
CA LEU A 77 6.16 -4.58 -9.96
C LEU A 77 7.65 -4.34 -9.75
N PHE A 78 8.34 -3.77 -10.74
CA PHE A 78 9.76 -3.46 -10.64
C PHE A 78 10.04 -2.42 -9.56
N VAL A 79 9.29 -1.30 -9.57
CA VAL A 79 9.43 -0.23 -8.58
C VAL A 79 9.00 -0.70 -7.19
N ALA A 80 7.97 -1.53 -7.07
CA ALA A 80 7.57 -2.18 -5.82
C ALA A 80 8.69 -3.04 -5.23
N GLY A 81 9.40 -3.81 -6.07
CA GLY A 81 10.58 -4.58 -5.67
C GLY A 81 11.69 -3.70 -5.11
N ILE A 82 12.05 -2.63 -5.82
CA ILE A 82 13.06 -1.66 -5.37
C ILE A 82 12.64 -1.03 -4.04
N ASN A 83 11.40 -0.56 -3.93
CA ASN A 83 10.89 0.07 -2.71
C ASN A 83 10.87 -0.90 -1.53
N THR A 84 10.52 -2.17 -1.77
CA THR A 84 10.53 -3.21 -0.73
C THR A 84 11.96 -3.50 -0.25
N LEU A 85 12.93 -3.58 -1.16
CA LEU A 85 14.35 -3.70 -0.80
C LEU A 85 14.84 -2.49 0.01
N LEU A 86 14.46 -1.27 -0.40
CA LEU A 86 14.80 -0.06 0.36
C LEU A 86 14.17 -0.07 1.76
N GLN A 87 12.91 -0.53 1.88
CA GLN A 87 12.20 -0.61 3.16
C GLN A 87 12.84 -1.62 4.12
N THR A 88 13.28 -2.77 3.61
CA THR A 88 13.87 -3.84 4.42
C THR A 88 15.35 -3.58 4.74
N LEU A 89 16.09 -2.86 3.89
CA LEU A 89 17.51 -2.54 4.13
C LEU A 89 17.72 -1.24 4.90
N PHE A 90 17.11 -0.14 4.44
CA PHE A 90 17.33 1.22 4.96
C PHE A 90 16.14 1.79 5.73
N GLY A 91 14.92 1.30 5.48
CA GLY A 91 13.70 1.74 6.14
C GLY A 91 13.59 1.23 7.58
N SER A 92 12.41 0.74 7.94
CA SER A 92 12.18 0.20 9.28
C SER A 92 12.82 -1.17 9.52
N ARG A 93 13.41 -1.78 8.48
CA ARG A 93 13.94 -3.15 8.49
C ARG A 93 12.91 -4.22 8.85
N LEU A 94 11.64 -3.88 8.75
CA LEU A 94 10.54 -4.81 8.92
C LEU A 94 10.21 -5.45 7.57
N PRO A 95 9.77 -6.72 7.56
CA PRO A 95 9.33 -7.41 6.35
C PRO A 95 7.98 -6.85 5.89
N VAL A 96 8.02 -5.69 5.24
CA VAL A 96 6.85 -4.99 4.71
C VAL A 96 7.00 -4.89 3.21
N VAL A 97 6.07 -5.51 2.49
CA VAL A 97 6.03 -5.46 1.03
C VAL A 97 5.33 -4.18 0.59
N ILE A 98 6.01 -3.36 -0.21
CA ILE A 98 5.47 -2.09 -0.71
C ILE A 98 4.86 -2.31 -2.09
N GLY A 99 3.66 -1.78 -2.31
CA GLY A 99 2.98 -1.82 -3.61
C GLY A 99 2.04 -0.64 -3.84
N GLY A 100 1.28 -0.70 -4.93
CA GLY A 100 0.26 0.30 -5.25
C GLY A 100 -0.84 0.35 -4.19
N SER A 101 -1.17 1.55 -3.70
CA SER A 101 -2.22 1.73 -2.70
C SER A 101 -3.59 1.91 -3.35
N TYR A 102 -4.55 1.12 -2.88
CA TYR A 102 -5.96 1.17 -3.30
C TYR A 102 -6.62 2.53 -3.05
N ALA A 103 -6.14 3.28 -2.03
CA ALA A 103 -6.66 4.61 -1.73
C ALA A 103 -6.50 5.59 -2.91
N PHE A 104 -5.53 5.36 -3.80
CA PHE A 104 -5.29 6.20 -4.96
C PHE A 104 -6.11 5.83 -6.20
N ILE A 105 -6.87 4.72 -6.19
CA ILE A 105 -7.73 4.36 -7.34
C ILE A 105 -8.74 5.47 -7.61
N ILE A 106 -9.49 5.91 -6.60
CA ILE A 106 -10.56 6.91 -6.77
C ILE A 106 -10.01 8.23 -7.31
N PRO A 107 -8.94 8.84 -6.72
CA PRO A 107 -8.29 10.01 -7.29
C PRO A 107 -7.81 9.79 -8.73
N THR A 108 -7.22 8.63 -9.02
CA THR A 108 -6.71 8.30 -10.36
C THR A 108 -7.82 8.23 -11.40
N ILE A 109 -8.96 7.62 -11.06
CA ILE A 109 -10.17 7.58 -11.91
C ILE A 109 -10.67 9.01 -12.14
N SER A 110 -10.73 9.84 -11.10
CA SER A 110 -11.15 11.23 -11.20
C SER A 110 -10.29 12.03 -12.19
N ILE A 111 -8.97 11.84 -12.15
CA ILE A 111 -8.04 12.45 -13.12
C ILE A 111 -8.30 11.89 -14.53
N ALA A 112 -8.35 10.57 -14.69
CA ALA A 112 -8.51 9.90 -15.99
C ALA A 112 -9.81 10.28 -16.73
N LEU A 113 -10.88 10.56 -15.99
CA LEU A 113 -12.19 10.97 -16.50
C LEU A 113 -12.37 12.48 -16.60
N SER A 114 -11.34 13.27 -16.27
CA SER A 114 -11.45 14.73 -16.33
C SER A 114 -11.71 15.24 -17.75
N ARG A 115 -12.52 16.29 -17.88
CA ARG A 115 -12.87 16.91 -19.17
C ARG A 115 -11.66 17.42 -19.96
N ARG A 116 -10.51 17.61 -19.30
CA ARG A 116 -9.25 17.99 -19.95
C ARG A 116 -8.79 16.96 -20.99
N TYR A 117 -9.18 15.69 -20.81
CA TYR A 117 -8.78 14.61 -21.69
C TYR A 117 -9.76 14.33 -22.83
N SER A 118 -10.93 14.99 -22.86
CA SER A 118 -11.91 14.80 -23.95
C SER A 118 -11.47 15.40 -25.28
N SER A 119 -10.48 16.29 -25.27
CA SER A 119 -9.92 16.91 -26.48
C SER A 119 -8.92 16.01 -27.22
N PHE A 120 -8.46 14.92 -26.61
CA PHE A 120 -7.55 13.98 -27.26
C PHE A 120 -8.34 12.91 -28.03
N VAL A 121 -8.26 12.97 -29.36
CA VAL A 121 -8.84 11.95 -30.26
C VAL A 121 -8.02 10.66 -30.21
N ASP A 122 -6.69 10.77 -30.10
CA ASP A 122 -5.77 9.62 -30.04
C ASP A 122 -5.72 8.98 -28.64
N PRO A 123 -6.11 7.70 -28.48
CA PRO A 123 -6.12 7.01 -27.17
C PRO A 123 -4.73 6.93 -26.52
N HIS A 124 -3.69 6.69 -27.32
CA HIS A 124 -2.32 6.60 -26.81
C HIS A 124 -1.79 7.94 -26.28
N ARG A 125 -2.15 9.07 -26.93
CA ARG A 125 -1.81 10.41 -26.44
C ARG A 125 -2.56 10.74 -25.16
N ARG A 126 -3.85 10.37 -25.10
CA ARG A 126 -4.67 10.48 -23.89
C ARG A 126 -4.05 9.71 -22.73
N PHE A 127 -3.63 8.47 -22.96
CA PHE A 127 -2.97 7.64 -21.95
C PHE A 127 -1.69 8.29 -21.42
N LYS A 128 -0.78 8.71 -22.30
CA LYS A 128 0.47 9.37 -21.89
C LYS A 128 0.23 10.66 -21.12
N ALA A 129 -0.70 11.49 -21.56
CA ALA A 129 -1.04 12.74 -20.87
C ALA A 129 -1.63 12.46 -19.48
N SER A 130 -2.59 11.52 -19.38
CA SER A 130 -3.19 11.14 -18.11
C SER A 130 -2.18 10.52 -17.14
N MET A 131 -1.34 9.60 -17.62
CA MET A 131 -0.30 8.97 -16.80
C MET A 131 0.69 10.00 -16.25
N ARG A 132 1.09 10.99 -17.06
CA ARG A 132 1.98 12.06 -16.62
C ARG A 132 1.37 12.90 -15.49
N ASP A 133 0.10 13.28 -15.64
CA ASP A 133 -0.59 14.07 -14.61
C ASP A 133 -0.83 13.25 -13.34
N VAL A 134 -1.15 11.96 -13.46
CA VAL A 134 -1.27 11.04 -12.31
C VAL A 134 0.06 10.93 -11.57
N GLN A 135 1.16 10.62 -12.28
CA GLN A 135 2.49 10.52 -11.67
C GLN A 135 2.93 11.83 -11.03
N GLY A 136 2.70 12.97 -11.69
CA GLY A 136 3.00 14.29 -11.12
C GLY A 136 2.20 14.56 -9.84
N SER A 137 0.90 14.24 -9.85
CA SER A 137 0.05 14.40 -8.67
C SER A 137 0.48 13.52 -7.50
N LEU A 138 0.88 12.27 -7.78
CA LEU A 138 1.40 11.34 -6.78
C LEU A 138 2.70 11.87 -6.15
N ILE A 139 3.63 12.40 -6.96
CA ILE A 139 4.88 12.97 -6.45
C ILE A 139 4.60 14.13 -5.48
N VAL A 140 3.73 15.06 -5.87
CA VAL A 140 3.35 16.19 -5.00
C VAL A 140 2.67 15.72 -3.73
N ALA A 141 1.74 14.76 -3.83
CA ALA A 141 1.07 14.17 -2.67
C ALA A 141 2.06 13.46 -1.73
N SER A 142 3.05 12.76 -2.26
CA SER A 142 4.10 12.10 -1.48
C SER A 142 4.98 13.10 -0.74
N PHE A 143 5.41 14.18 -1.40
CA PHE A 143 6.17 15.24 -0.73
C PHE A 143 5.36 15.90 0.38
N PHE A 144 4.09 16.23 0.12
CA PHE A 144 3.21 16.78 1.13
C PHE A 144 3.07 15.85 2.33
N THR A 145 2.83 14.55 2.09
CA THR A 145 2.69 13.55 3.15
C THR A 145 3.99 13.38 3.94
N MET A 146 5.15 13.42 3.28
CA MET A 146 6.46 13.34 3.93
C MET A 146 6.70 14.54 4.85
N VAL A 147 6.37 15.76 4.40
CA VAL A 147 6.48 16.98 5.20
C VAL A 147 5.57 16.91 6.43
N VAL A 148 4.31 16.54 6.25
CA VAL A 148 3.34 16.37 7.35
C VAL A 148 3.78 15.30 8.35
N GLY A 149 4.35 14.19 7.85
CA GLY A 149 4.93 13.13 8.67
C GLY A 149 6.16 13.59 9.46
N PHE A 150 7.06 14.34 8.81
CA PHE A 150 8.28 14.87 9.44
C PHE A 150 7.98 15.84 10.58
N PHE A 151 6.96 16.70 10.44
CA PHE A 151 6.53 17.61 11.50
C PHE A 151 5.75 16.92 12.64
N GLY A 152 5.54 15.60 12.57
CA GLY A 152 4.88 14.85 13.63
C GLY A 152 3.38 15.09 13.75
N PHE A 153 2.77 15.82 12.80
CA PHE A 153 1.32 16.06 12.79
C PHE A 153 0.53 14.75 12.70
N TRP A 154 1.08 13.75 12.01
CA TRP A 154 0.49 12.41 11.97
C TRP A 154 0.30 11.79 13.36
N ARG A 155 1.24 12.04 14.29
CA ARG A 155 1.18 11.53 15.67
C ARG A 155 0.06 12.19 16.48
N ILE A 156 -0.23 13.46 16.22
CA ILE A 156 -1.34 14.16 16.89
C ILE A 156 -2.67 13.61 16.38
N ILE A 157 -2.79 13.43 15.05
CA ILE A 157 -4.00 12.88 14.42
C ILE A 157 -4.27 11.46 14.88
N SER A 158 -3.24 10.59 14.90
CA SER A 158 -3.41 9.18 15.26
C SER A 158 -3.92 8.99 16.69
N ARG A 159 -3.72 9.97 17.58
CA ARG A 159 -4.26 9.94 18.95
C ARG A 159 -5.79 10.04 19.00
N PHE A 160 -6.41 10.61 17.96
CA PHE A 160 -7.86 10.70 17.85
C PHE A 160 -8.49 9.43 17.26
N PHE A 161 -7.71 8.60 16.58
CA PHE A 161 -8.18 7.33 16.02
C PHE A 161 -8.04 6.21 17.05
N SER A 162 -9.15 5.79 17.64
CA SER A 162 -9.19 4.52 18.35
C SER A 162 -9.25 3.36 17.34
N PRO A 163 -8.77 2.16 17.68
CA PRO A 163 -8.91 0.97 16.83
C PRO A 163 -10.37 0.72 16.40
N LEU A 164 -11.33 1.02 17.28
CA LEU A 164 -12.77 0.93 17.01
C LEU A 164 -13.23 1.86 15.88
N ALA A 165 -12.63 3.04 15.72
CA ALA A 165 -12.93 3.97 14.64
C ALA A 165 -12.19 3.63 13.33
N ALA A 166 -11.00 3.03 13.43
CA ALA A 166 -10.19 2.66 12.27
C ALA A 166 -10.72 1.42 11.52
N ILE A 167 -11.23 0.42 12.25
CA ILE A 167 -11.70 -0.85 11.67
C ILE A 167 -12.78 -0.64 10.60
N PRO A 168 -13.87 0.13 10.83
CA PRO A 168 -14.88 0.37 9.80
C PRO A 168 -14.33 1.03 8.53
N LEU A 169 -13.35 1.94 8.66
CA LEU A 169 -12.73 2.61 7.51
C LEU A 169 -11.92 1.62 6.65
N VAL A 170 -11.17 0.74 7.30
CA VAL A 170 -10.40 -0.32 6.62
C VAL A 170 -11.34 -1.32 5.95
N ILE A 171 -12.39 -1.76 6.65
CA ILE A 171 -13.41 -2.67 6.11
C ILE A 171 -14.10 -2.04 4.90
N LEU A 172 -14.50 -0.77 4.97
CA LEU A 172 -15.17 -0.10 3.87
C LEU A 172 -14.25 0.00 2.64
N THR A 173 -12.96 0.29 2.87
CA THR A 173 -11.96 0.31 1.79
C THR A 173 -11.79 -1.08 1.17
N GLY A 174 -11.74 -2.14 1.98
CA GLY A 174 -11.63 -3.52 1.51
C GLY A 174 -12.88 -4.04 0.78
N LEU A 175 -14.07 -3.81 1.32
CA LEU A 175 -15.35 -4.22 0.73
C LEU A 175 -15.69 -3.42 -0.54
N GLY A 176 -15.30 -2.15 -0.62
CA GLY A 176 -15.43 -1.36 -1.84
C GLY A 176 -14.68 -1.98 -3.03
N LEU A 177 -13.55 -2.66 -2.76
CA LEU A 177 -12.79 -3.39 -3.77
C LEU A 177 -13.44 -4.72 -4.17
N TYR A 178 -14.07 -5.41 -3.22
CA TYR A 178 -14.84 -6.62 -3.53
C TYR A 178 -15.92 -6.33 -4.58
N ALA A 179 -16.61 -5.20 -4.46
CA ALA A 179 -17.63 -4.77 -5.42
C ALA A 179 -17.06 -4.45 -6.82
N GLN A 180 -15.78 -4.05 -6.93
CA GLN A 180 -15.12 -3.77 -8.22
C GLN A 180 -14.46 -5.00 -8.86
N GLY A 181 -14.03 -5.99 -8.06
CA GLY A 181 -13.34 -7.18 -8.54
C GLY A 181 -14.25 -8.23 -9.20
N PHE A 182 -15.54 -8.23 -8.86
CA PHE A 182 -16.54 -9.14 -9.42
C PHE A 182 -17.56 -8.34 -10.26
N PRO A 183 -17.33 -8.18 -11.59
CA PRO A 183 -18.35 -7.60 -12.46
C PRO A 183 -19.57 -8.53 -12.51
N GLN A 184 -20.77 -7.95 -12.46
CA GLN A 184 -22.02 -8.65 -12.78
C GLN A 184 -22.10 -8.93 -14.27
#